data_AF-A0A0J1B666-F1
#
_entry.id   AF-A0A0J1B666-F1
#
_cell.length_a   1.000
_cell.length_b   1.000
_cell.length_c   1.000
_cell.angle_alpha   90.00
_cell.angle_beta   90.00
_cell.angle_gamma   90.00
#
_symmetry.space_group_name_H-M   'P 1'
#
loop_
_entity.id
_entity.type
_entity.pdbx_description
1 polymer ?
#
loop_
_entity_poly.entity_id
_entity_poly.type
_entity_poly.pdbx_seq_one_letter_code
_entity_poly.pdbx_strand_id
1 'polypeptide(L)'
;MLENRIDVHPNLMSGAAPVGEAAFAELARLGVKVIVSVDGQRPEVELARKHGMRYIHIPIGYDGVDPDACKSAAALTQQVHEPLYVHCHHGKHRGPAMAAVIGQSAGWLNRNQAIALLKRAGTGSQYAGLWRDVDGFRPPPDSAKLPELVEIAEISTLASHMVETSLQYEVLLSAMKDNAWKVSDVRLLQEALRESHRVCNEEMRDWMLDSVELVESMESQVEGKDWHELQHSMARLKQACNQCHQRYRN
;
A
#
# COMPACT_ATOMS: atom_id res chain seq x y z
N MET A 1 17.13 2.47 13.13
CA MET A 1 17.29 3.65 12.25
C MET A 1 16.10 3.65 11.32
N LEU A 2 15.41 4.78 11.19
CA LEU A 2 14.27 4.89 10.28
C LEU A 2 14.73 4.99 8.82
N GLU A 3 14.43 3.98 8.02
CA GLU A 3 14.79 3.95 6.61
C GLU A 3 13.85 4.84 5.76
N ASN A 4 14.38 5.40 4.68
CA ASN A 4 13.63 6.25 3.73
C ASN A 4 12.83 7.39 4.40
N ARG A 5 13.30 7.89 5.55
CA ARG A 5 12.66 9.01 6.25
C ARG A 5 12.75 10.27 5.41
N ILE A 6 11.61 10.95 5.24
CA ILE A 6 11.46 12.22 4.57
C ILE A 6 10.73 13.17 5.49
N ASP A 7 11.38 14.29 5.80
CA ASP A 7 10.76 15.41 6.49
C ASP A 7 9.88 16.19 5.48
N VAL A 8 8.56 16.07 5.61
CA VAL A 8 7.57 16.62 4.65
C VAL A 8 7.16 18.03 5.06
N HIS A 9 6.83 18.20 6.33
CA HIS A 9 6.40 19.45 6.99
C HIS A 9 6.81 19.35 8.48
N PRO A 10 6.95 20.45 9.24
CA PRO A 10 7.28 20.37 10.68
C PRO A 10 6.42 19.40 11.51
N ASN A 11 5.16 19.16 11.10
CA ASN A 11 4.25 18.21 11.75
C ASN A 11 4.01 16.91 10.96
N LEU A 12 4.77 16.64 9.89
CA LEU A 12 4.57 15.47 9.05
C LEU A 12 5.90 14.91 8.53
N MET A 13 6.15 13.66 8.87
CA MET A 13 7.22 12.85 8.32
C MET A 13 6.65 11.62 7.59
N SER A 14 7.38 11.11 6.62
CA SER A 14 7.07 9.86 5.91
C SER A 14 8.29 8.95 5.92
N GLY A 15 8.11 7.62 5.98
CA GLY A 15 9.25 6.69 5.86
C GLY A 15 8.86 5.22 5.95
N ALA A 16 9.85 4.36 6.16
CA ALA A 16 9.64 2.92 6.32
C ALA A 16 9.04 2.57 7.69
N ALA A 17 8.53 1.34 7.82
CA ALA A 17 7.99 0.86 9.08
C ALA A 17 9.07 0.91 10.19
N PRO A 18 8.75 1.42 11.38
CA PRO A 18 9.68 1.36 12.50
C PRO A 18 9.87 -0.10 12.93
N VAL A 19 11.12 -0.57 12.96
CA VAL A 19 11.46 -1.95 13.35
C VAL A 19 12.10 -1.96 14.73
N GLY A 20 11.42 -2.59 15.68
CA GLY A 20 11.90 -2.80 17.05
C GLY A 20 12.05 -1.53 17.88
N GLU A 21 12.38 -1.73 19.17
CA GLU A 21 12.40 -0.69 20.21
C GLU A 21 13.20 0.57 19.81
N ALA A 22 14.36 0.40 19.17
CA ALA A 22 15.24 1.50 18.83
C ALA A 22 14.62 2.46 17.81
N ALA A 23 13.81 1.96 16.87
CA ALA A 23 13.13 2.81 15.88
C ALA A 23 11.99 3.62 16.52
N PHE A 24 11.25 3.03 17.46
CA PHE A 24 10.22 3.75 18.22
C PHE A 24 10.81 4.82 19.15
N ALA A 25 11.93 4.51 19.82
CA ALA A 25 12.66 5.49 20.61
C ALA A 25 13.18 6.66 19.74
N GLU A 26 13.63 6.37 18.51
CA GLU A 26 14.03 7.39 17.55
C GLU A 26 12.84 8.31 17.18
N LEU A 27 11.67 7.75 16.86
CA LEU A 27 10.45 8.52 16.58
C LEU A 27 10.04 9.42 17.75
N ALA A 28 10.08 8.89 18.97
CA ALA A 28 9.78 9.67 20.17
C ALA A 28 10.74 10.86 20.34
N ARG A 29 12.05 10.65 20.09
CA ARG A 29 13.07 11.71 20.13
C ARG A 29 12.86 12.76 19.04
N LEU A 30 12.31 12.38 17.89
CA LEU A 30 11.91 13.29 16.82
C LEU A 30 10.60 14.05 17.12
N GLY A 31 9.96 13.76 18.25
CA GLY A 31 8.75 14.46 18.70
C GLY A 31 7.46 13.91 18.11
N VAL A 32 7.51 12.78 17.41
CA VAL A 32 6.32 12.10 16.86
C VAL A 32 5.38 11.73 17.99
N LYS A 33 4.08 11.97 17.81
CA LYS A 33 3.01 11.58 18.75
C LYS A 33 2.04 10.58 18.15
N VAL A 34 1.89 10.61 16.82
CA VAL A 34 0.98 9.71 16.11
C VAL A 34 1.71 9.06 14.95
N ILE A 35 1.64 7.74 14.91
CA ILE A 35 2.17 6.94 13.80
C ILE A 35 0.98 6.49 12.95
N VAL A 36 1.04 6.76 11.64
CA VAL A 36 0.02 6.35 10.68
C VAL A 36 0.60 5.20 9.84
N SER A 37 0.12 3.98 10.06
CA SER A 37 0.43 2.86 9.18
C SER A 37 -0.56 2.85 8.02
N VAL A 38 -0.04 2.71 6.81
CA VAL A 38 -0.85 2.46 5.60
C VAL A 38 -0.56 1.10 4.98
N ASP A 39 0.18 0.28 5.71
CA ASP A 39 0.49 -1.09 5.32
C ASP A 39 -0.71 -2.02 5.53
N GLY A 40 -0.69 -3.20 4.92
CA GLY A 40 -1.62 -4.28 5.26
C GLY A 40 -1.20 -5.04 6.53
N GLN A 41 -0.14 -4.63 7.21
CA GLN A 41 0.34 -5.25 8.45
C GLN A 41 -0.31 -4.70 9.70
N ARG A 42 -0.55 -5.59 10.66
CA ARG A 42 -0.96 -5.18 11.99
C ARG A 42 0.13 -4.30 12.61
N PRO A 43 -0.18 -3.04 12.99
CA PRO A 43 0.81 -2.18 13.61
C PRO A 43 1.23 -2.67 15.00
N GLU A 44 2.45 -2.36 15.42
CA GLU A 44 2.96 -2.65 16.76
C GLU A 44 2.46 -1.62 17.80
N VAL A 45 1.15 -1.66 18.07
CA VAL A 45 0.46 -0.65 18.90
C VAL A 45 1.02 -0.57 20.32
N GLU A 46 1.28 -1.70 20.98
CA GLU A 46 1.81 -1.69 22.35
C GLU A 46 3.21 -1.07 22.45
N LEU A 47 4.04 -1.29 21.42
CA LEU A 47 5.37 -0.72 21.36
C LEU A 47 5.30 0.80 21.16
N ALA A 48 4.39 1.29 20.31
CA ALA A 48 4.15 2.72 20.19
C ALA A 48 3.71 3.35 21.53
N ARG A 49 2.76 2.72 22.23
CA ARG A 49 2.26 3.22 23.53
C ARG A 49 3.35 3.26 24.59
N LYS A 50 4.23 2.27 24.63
CA LYS A 50 5.41 2.26 25.52
C LYS A 50 6.30 3.49 25.33
N HIS A 51 6.37 4.03 24.11
CA HIS A 51 7.11 5.25 23.77
C HIS A 51 6.25 6.51 23.77
N GLY A 52 5.02 6.47 24.31
CA GLY A 52 4.13 7.62 24.42
C GLY A 52 3.55 8.09 23.09
N MET A 53 3.47 7.20 22.10
CA MET A 53 2.86 7.43 20.80
C MET A 53 1.59 6.58 20.64
N ARG A 54 0.67 7.02 19.78
CA ARG A 54 -0.49 6.21 19.36
C ARG A 54 -0.38 5.84 17.88
N TYR A 55 -0.98 4.72 17.52
CA TYR A 55 -1.11 4.31 16.13
C TYR A 55 -2.47 4.73 15.55
N ILE A 56 -2.49 4.99 14.25
CA ILE A 56 -3.70 5.05 13.44
C ILE A 56 -3.44 4.18 12.21
N HIS A 57 -4.38 3.30 11.88
CA HIS A 57 -4.22 2.34 10.79
C HIS A 57 -5.18 2.68 9.65
N ILE A 58 -4.63 3.07 8.50
CA ILE A 58 -5.37 3.43 7.28
C ILE A 58 -4.75 2.65 6.11
N PRO A 59 -5.00 1.34 5.99
CA PRO A 59 -4.42 0.52 4.93
C PRO A 59 -4.81 1.05 3.56
N ILE A 60 -3.84 1.10 2.62
CA ILE A 60 -4.12 1.36 1.21
C ILE A 60 -3.39 0.36 0.32
N GLY A 61 -3.94 0.13 -0.87
CA GLY A 61 -3.28 -0.63 -1.94
C GLY A 61 -2.28 0.21 -2.73
N TYR A 62 -1.67 -0.38 -3.75
CA TYR A 62 -0.82 0.33 -4.72
C TYR A 62 -1.59 0.85 -5.94
N ASP A 63 -2.86 0.47 -6.04
CA ASP A 63 -3.85 0.89 -7.03
C ASP A 63 -4.42 2.29 -6.75
N GLY A 64 -4.17 2.85 -5.56
CA GLY A 64 -4.62 4.19 -5.24
C GLY A 64 -4.71 4.56 -3.76
N VAL A 65 -5.20 5.77 -3.53
CA VAL A 65 -5.71 6.23 -2.24
C VAL A 65 -7.21 6.36 -2.40
N ASP A 66 -7.96 5.35 -1.99
CA ASP A 66 -9.40 5.29 -2.23
C ASP A 66 -10.17 6.40 -1.48
N PRO A 67 -11.45 6.64 -1.82
CA PRO A 67 -12.24 7.69 -1.17
C PRO A 67 -12.39 7.58 0.34
N ASP A 68 -12.40 6.38 0.92
CA ASP A 68 -12.52 6.18 2.37
C ASP A 68 -11.18 6.42 3.07
N ALA A 69 -10.07 6.05 2.44
CA ALA A 69 -8.73 6.45 2.87
C ALA A 69 -8.57 7.99 2.84
N CYS A 70 -9.09 8.66 1.80
CA CYS A 70 -9.13 10.12 1.72
C CYS A 70 -9.96 10.76 2.85
N LYS A 71 -11.14 10.20 3.18
CA LYS A 71 -11.94 10.66 4.33
C LYS A 71 -11.21 10.42 5.65
N SER A 72 -10.46 9.32 5.77
CA SER A 72 -9.65 9.02 6.96
C SER A 72 -8.51 10.03 7.13
N ALA A 73 -7.86 10.44 6.03
CA ALA A 73 -6.88 11.53 6.05
C ALA A 73 -7.52 12.86 6.49
N ALA A 74 -8.73 13.18 6.01
CA ALA A 74 -9.47 14.35 6.45
C ALA A 74 -9.81 14.30 7.95
N ALA A 75 -10.36 13.16 8.41
CA ALA A 75 -10.65 12.91 9.82
C ALA A 75 -9.41 13.09 10.70
N LEU A 76 -8.27 12.54 10.26
CA LEU A 76 -6.98 12.66 10.91
C LEU A 76 -6.59 14.12 11.07
N THR A 77 -6.62 14.90 9.99
CA THR A 77 -6.21 16.32 10.03
C THR A 77 -7.15 17.23 10.81
N GLN A 78 -8.42 16.83 11.01
CA GLN A 78 -9.37 17.55 11.85
C GLN A 78 -9.23 17.23 13.34
N GLN A 79 -8.78 16.02 13.69
CA GLN A 79 -8.75 15.53 15.07
C GLN A 79 -7.35 15.49 15.69
N VAL A 80 -6.31 15.52 14.85
CA VAL A 80 -4.91 15.32 15.26
C VAL A 80 -4.08 16.50 14.77
N HIS A 81 -3.47 17.19 15.72
CA HIS A 81 -2.63 18.37 15.45
C HIS A 81 -1.18 18.17 15.88
N GLU A 82 -0.89 17.04 16.52
CA GLU A 82 0.44 16.65 16.93
C GLU A 82 1.28 16.10 15.76
N PRO A 83 2.63 16.08 15.86
CA PRO A 83 3.49 15.59 14.80
C PRO A 83 3.22 14.13 14.41
N LEU A 84 3.07 13.92 13.10
CA LEU A 84 2.71 12.66 12.47
C LEU A 84 3.93 11.99 11.82
N TYR A 85 3.99 10.65 11.90
CA TYR A 85 4.88 9.83 11.07
C TYR A 85 4.05 8.83 10.27
N VAL A 86 4.05 8.96 8.95
CA VAL A 86 3.33 8.06 8.03
C VAL A 86 4.28 7.01 7.48
N HIS A 87 3.90 5.74 7.51
CA HIS A 87 4.71 4.68 6.94
C HIS A 87 3.91 3.63 6.19
N CYS A 88 4.58 3.01 5.22
CA CYS A 88 4.27 1.66 4.73
C CYS A 88 5.45 0.76 5.03
N HIS A 89 5.59 -0.43 4.42
CA HIS A 89 6.73 -1.30 4.68
C HIS A 89 8.09 -0.62 4.39
N HIS A 90 8.34 -0.25 3.12
CA HIS A 90 9.61 0.35 2.67
C HIS A 90 9.63 1.89 2.69
N GLY A 91 8.51 2.55 2.94
CA GLY A 91 8.43 4.01 2.96
C GLY A 91 8.57 4.74 1.61
N LYS A 92 8.46 4.02 0.50
CA LYS A 92 8.78 4.53 -0.84
C LYS A 92 7.57 4.86 -1.72
N HIS A 93 6.43 4.23 -1.45
CA HIS A 93 5.26 4.21 -2.34
C HIS A 93 3.99 4.65 -1.61
N ARG A 94 3.27 3.70 -0.99
CA ARG A 94 2.02 3.95 -0.25
C ARG A 94 2.18 5.02 0.85
N GLY A 95 3.25 4.92 1.65
CA GLY A 95 3.53 5.87 2.74
C GLY A 95 3.61 7.33 2.25
N PRO A 96 4.52 7.67 1.30
CA PRO A 96 4.59 8.99 0.70
C PRO A 96 3.30 9.45 0.00
N ALA A 97 2.53 8.54 -0.61
CA ALA A 97 1.25 8.87 -1.23
C ALA A 97 0.21 9.30 -0.19
N MET A 98 0.05 8.54 0.90
CA MET A 98 -0.82 8.95 1.99
C MET A 98 -0.31 10.22 2.69
N ALA A 99 1.00 10.36 2.90
CA ALA A 99 1.58 11.58 3.46
C ALA A 99 1.28 12.80 2.57
N ALA A 100 1.30 12.65 1.25
CA ALA A 100 0.92 13.69 0.31
C ALA A 100 -0.57 14.06 0.46
N VAL A 101 -1.46 13.07 0.58
CA VAL A 101 -2.90 13.28 0.80
C VAL A 101 -3.19 13.96 2.15
N ILE A 102 -2.56 13.50 3.23
CA ILE A 102 -2.66 14.13 4.56
C ILE A 102 -2.15 15.58 4.51
N GLY A 103 -0.99 15.81 3.88
CA GLY A 103 -0.44 17.15 3.72
C GLY A 103 -1.33 18.09 2.92
N GLN A 104 -1.99 17.59 1.86
CA GLN A 104 -2.98 18.36 1.11
C GLN A 104 -4.26 18.62 1.93
N SER A 105 -4.74 17.62 2.67
CA SER A 105 -5.91 17.73 3.53
C SER A 105 -5.72 18.77 4.65
N ALA A 106 -4.53 18.81 5.25
CA ALA A 106 -4.16 19.79 6.26
C ALA A 106 -3.85 21.19 5.70
N GLY A 107 -3.83 21.35 4.37
CA GLY A 107 -3.41 22.59 3.70
C GLY A 107 -1.90 22.88 3.77
N TRP A 108 -1.08 21.91 4.19
CA TRP A 108 0.39 22.05 4.28
C TRP A 108 1.09 21.90 2.93
N LEU A 109 0.50 21.11 2.03
CA LEU A 109 1.02 20.90 0.68
C LEU A 109 -0.02 21.33 -0.34
N ASN A 110 0.42 22.06 -1.36
CA ASN A 110 -0.34 22.16 -2.60
C ASN A 110 -0.07 20.95 -3.51
N ARG A 111 -0.87 20.82 -4.57
CA ARG A 111 -0.76 19.75 -5.58
C ARG A 111 0.68 19.54 -6.09
N ASN A 112 1.39 20.61 -6.43
CA ASN A 112 2.76 20.49 -6.96
C ASN A 112 3.74 19.96 -5.92
N GLN A 113 3.60 20.38 -4.66
CA GLN A 113 4.43 19.89 -3.56
C GLN A 113 4.11 18.43 -3.22
N ALA A 114 2.84 18.03 -3.29
CA ALA A 114 2.39 16.65 -3.12
C ALA A 114 3.01 15.71 -4.17
N ILE A 115 3.00 16.12 -5.44
CA ILE A 115 3.65 15.37 -6.52
C ILE A 115 5.18 15.37 -6.40
N ALA A 116 5.78 16.48 -5.94
CA ALA A 116 7.20 16.53 -5.67
C ALA A 116 7.61 15.59 -4.53
N LEU A 117 6.74 15.36 -3.54
CA LEU A 117 6.97 14.39 -2.47
C LEU A 117 7.08 12.97 -3.02
N LEU A 118 6.14 12.54 -3.88
CA LEU A 118 6.21 11.21 -4.53
C LEU A 118 7.51 11.03 -5.31
N LYS A 119 7.93 12.06 -6.08
CA LYS A 119 9.19 12.05 -6.81
C LYS A 119 10.39 11.91 -5.89
N ARG A 120 10.43 12.72 -4.82
CA ARG A 120 11.52 12.72 -3.83
C ARG A 120 11.61 11.40 -3.08
N ALA A 121 10.49 10.75 -2.82
CA ALA A 121 10.45 9.42 -2.24
C ALA A 121 10.84 8.31 -3.22
N GLY A 122 10.99 8.60 -4.52
CA GLY A 122 11.25 7.58 -5.53
C GLY A 122 10.05 6.67 -5.77
N THR A 123 8.82 7.20 -5.63
CA THR A 123 7.61 6.43 -5.95
C THR A 123 7.70 5.93 -7.39
N GLY A 124 7.48 4.63 -7.60
CA GLY A 124 7.56 4.04 -8.94
C GLY A 124 6.47 4.60 -9.85
N SER A 125 6.82 4.95 -11.09
CA SER A 125 5.85 5.43 -12.09
C SER A 125 4.80 4.38 -12.43
N GLN A 126 5.11 3.11 -12.16
CA GLN A 126 4.20 2.00 -12.31
C GLN A 126 2.95 2.04 -11.44
N TYR A 127 3.05 2.69 -10.28
CA TYR A 127 1.94 2.79 -9.32
C TYR A 127 1.06 3.97 -9.73
N ALA A 128 0.59 3.94 -10.97
CA ALA A 128 -0.13 5.04 -11.62
C ALA A 128 -1.35 5.48 -10.82
N GLY A 129 -1.97 4.57 -10.06
CA GLY A 129 -3.05 4.86 -9.14
C GLY A 129 -2.66 5.82 -8.02
N LEU A 130 -1.53 5.57 -7.34
CA LEU A 130 -1.02 6.47 -6.30
C LEU A 130 -0.73 7.87 -6.86
N TRP A 131 -0.12 7.96 -8.05
CA TRP A 131 0.13 9.24 -8.72
C TRP A 131 -1.16 9.96 -9.09
N ARG A 132 -2.10 9.24 -9.71
CA ARG A 132 -3.42 9.75 -10.11
C ARG A 132 -4.16 10.33 -8.92
N ASP A 133 -4.22 9.61 -7.81
CA ASP A 133 -5.04 10.01 -6.67
C ASP A 133 -4.40 11.15 -5.88
N VAL A 134 -3.06 11.18 -5.76
CA VAL A 134 -2.36 12.33 -5.19
C VAL A 134 -2.53 13.59 -6.04
N ASP A 135 -2.44 13.47 -7.36
CA ASP A 135 -2.59 14.59 -8.31
C ASP A 135 -4.03 15.12 -8.37
N GLY A 136 -4.98 14.19 -8.36
CA GLY A 136 -6.41 14.44 -8.45
C GLY A 136 -7.09 14.73 -7.10
N PHE A 137 -6.35 14.64 -5.98
CA PHE A 137 -6.93 14.75 -4.64
C PHE A 137 -7.72 16.05 -4.48
N ARG A 138 -8.90 15.90 -3.87
CA ARG A 138 -9.74 16.99 -3.40
C ARG A 138 -10.18 16.65 -1.98
N PRO A 139 -10.06 17.59 -1.03
CA PRO A 139 -10.62 17.38 0.30
C PRO A 139 -12.10 17.01 0.20
N PRO A 140 -12.59 16.08 1.04
CA PRO A 140 -14.02 15.84 1.13
C PRO A 140 -14.74 17.13 1.58
N PRO A 141 -16.00 17.34 1.17
CA PRO A 141 -16.76 18.50 1.61
C PRO A 141 -16.95 18.49 3.13
N ASP A 142 -17.12 19.65 3.76
CA ASP A 142 -17.30 19.76 5.22
C ASP A 142 -18.51 18.98 5.77
N SER A 143 -19.51 18.72 4.91
CA SER A 143 -20.68 17.90 5.23
C SER A 143 -20.46 16.40 5.12
N ALA A 144 -19.28 15.95 4.67
CA ALA A 144 -18.98 14.53 4.54
C ALA A 144 -18.94 13.87 5.92
N LYS A 145 -19.59 12.70 6.03
CA LYS A 145 -19.43 11.85 7.20
C LYS A 145 -18.02 11.26 7.20
N LEU A 146 -17.24 11.61 8.22
CA LEU A 146 -15.88 11.11 8.39
C LEU A 146 -15.87 9.83 9.23
N PRO A 147 -14.99 8.87 8.91
CA PRO A 147 -14.86 7.63 9.67
C PRO A 147 -14.21 7.87 11.04
N GLU A 148 -14.44 6.94 11.96
CA GLU A 148 -13.67 6.86 13.20
C GLU A 148 -12.25 6.35 12.90
N LEU A 149 -11.25 6.96 13.52
CA LEU A 149 -9.86 6.53 13.38
C LEU A 149 -9.55 5.42 14.39
N VAL A 150 -9.05 4.30 13.90
CA VAL A 150 -8.76 3.12 14.72
C VAL A 150 -7.26 2.83 14.76
N GLU A 151 -6.77 2.30 15.87
CA GLU A 151 -5.36 1.91 16.01
C GLU A 151 -5.03 0.66 15.17
N ILE A 152 -6.02 -0.20 14.94
CA ILE A 152 -5.92 -1.41 14.12
C ILE A 152 -7.21 -1.50 13.29
N ALA A 153 -7.14 -1.14 12.00
CA ALA A 153 -8.19 -1.44 11.05
C ALA A 153 -8.38 -2.95 10.91
N GLU A 154 -9.59 -3.39 10.56
CA GLU A 154 -9.80 -4.77 10.12
C GLU A 154 -8.87 -5.05 8.93
N ILE A 155 -7.87 -5.89 9.19
CA ILE A 155 -6.85 -6.19 8.22
C ILE A 155 -7.43 -7.19 7.23
N SER A 156 -7.17 -6.96 5.95
CA SER A 156 -7.40 -7.96 4.91
C SER A 156 -6.79 -9.28 5.35
N THR A 157 -7.65 -10.26 5.61
CA THR A 157 -7.23 -11.65 5.85
C THR A 157 -6.50 -12.16 4.60
N LEU A 158 -5.79 -13.29 4.70
CA LEU A 158 -5.31 -13.98 3.50
C LEU A 158 -6.45 -14.16 2.47
N ALA A 159 -7.66 -14.47 2.93
CA ALA A 159 -8.83 -14.58 2.06
C ALA A 159 -9.17 -13.26 1.35
N SER A 160 -9.04 -12.11 2.01
CA SER A 160 -9.24 -10.79 1.40
C SER A 160 -8.20 -10.50 0.32
N HIS A 161 -6.92 -10.80 0.59
CA HIS A 161 -5.86 -10.67 -0.42
C HIS A 161 -6.00 -11.67 -1.58
N MET A 162 -6.56 -12.86 -1.33
CA MET A 162 -6.91 -13.81 -2.38
C MET A 162 -8.04 -13.30 -3.28
N VAL A 163 -9.04 -12.60 -2.72
CA VAL A 163 -10.08 -11.93 -3.51
C VAL A 163 -9.46 -10.84 -4.37
N GLU A 164 -8.60 -9.99 -3.81
CA GLU A 164 -7.90 -8.95 -4.57
C GLU A 164 -7.04 -9.55 -5.70
N THR A 165 -6.26 -10.58 -5.40
CA THR A 165 -5.48 -11.34 -6.40
C THR A 165 -6.37 -11.87 -7.52
N SER A 166 -7.56 -12.40 -7.17
CA SER A 166 -8.52 -12.91 -8.15
C SER A 166 -9.07 -11.79 -9.04
N LEU A 167 -9.37 -10.62 -8.48
CA LEU A 167 -9.84 -9.45 -9.23
C LEU A 167 -8.77 -8.94 -10.20
N GLN A 168 -7.50 -8.84 -9.76
CA GLN A 168 -6.41 -8.42 -10.66
C GLN A 168 -6.15 -9.46 -11.76
N TYR A 169 -6.26 -10.75 -11.44
CA TYR A 169 -6.19 -11.81 -12.43
C TYR A 169 -7.32 -11.71 -13.47
N GLU A 170 -8.55 -11.37 -13.07
CA GLU A 170 -9.68 -11.12 -13.98
C GLU A 170 -9.45 -9.91 -14.90
N VAL A 171 -8.85 -8.83 -14.39
CA VAL A 171 -8.45 -7.67 -15.20
C VAL A 171 -7.49 -8.11 -16.31
N LEU A 172 -6.48 -8.91 -15.98
CA LEU A 172 -5.54 -9.44 -16.97
C LEU A 172 -6.18 -10.42 -17.96
N LEU A 173 -7.10 -11.28 -17.50
CA LEU A 173 -7.88 -12.15 -18.39
C LEU A 173 -8.73 -11.35 -19.38
N SER A 174 -9.27 -10.20 -18.95
CA SER A 174 -10.01 -9.31 -19.84
C SER A 174 -9.09 -8.71 -20.90
N ALA A 175 -7.94 -8.17 -20.49
CA ALA A 175 -6.91 -7.62 -21.38
C ALA A 175 -6.36 -8.66 -22.37
N MET A 176 -6.36 -9.94 -22.02
CA MET A 176 -5.93 -11.03 -22.90
C MET A 176 -6.85 -11.21 -24.13
N LYS A 177 -8.13 -10.83 -24.06
CA LYS A 177 -9.11 -11.06 -25.15
C LYS A 177 -8.85 -10.18 -26.36
N ASP A 178 -8.39 -8.96 -26.15
CA ASP A 178 -8.15 -7.93 -27.16
C ASP A 178 -6.69 -7.46 -27.20
N ASN A 179 -5.81 -8.11 -26.43
CA ASN A 179 -4.42 -7.73 -26.20
C ASN A 179 -4.24 -6.30 -25.64
N ALA A 180 -5.21 -5.79 -24.87
CA ALA A 180 -5.14 -4.49 -24.20
C ALA A 180 -4.29 -4.51 -22.90
N TRP A 181 -3.15 -5.19 -22.93
CA TRP A 181 -2.28 -5.37 -21.77
C TRP A 181 -1.64 -4.06 -21.32
N LYS A 182 -1.61 -3.85 -20.00
CA LYS A 182 -0.87 -2.78 -19.36
C LYS A 182 0.10 -3.34 -18.34
N VAL A 183 1.34 -2.87 -18.38
CA VAL A 183 2.37 -3.21 -17.40
C VAL A 183 1.91 -2.83 -15.98
N SER A 184 1.12 -1.74 -15.84
CA SER A 184 0.51 -1.36 -14.55
C SER A 184 -0.37 -2.46 -13.97
N ASP A 185 -1.16 -3.13 -14.81
CA ASP A 185 -2.14 -4.11 -14.34
C ASP A 185 -1.42 -5.41 -13.93
N VAL A 186 -0.35 -5.79 -14.65
CA VAL A 186 0.53 -6.90 -14.26
C VAL A 186 1.17 -6.64 -12.90
N ARG A 187 1.63 -5.41 -12.66
CA ARG A 187 2.24 -5.02 -11.39
C ARG A 187 1.28 -5.07 -10.21
N LEU A 188 0.00 -4.76 -10.43
CA LEU A 188 -1.01 -4.91 -9.40
C LEU A 188 -1.21 -6.38 -9.03
N LEU A 189 -1.21 -7.30 -10.00
CA LEU A 189 -1.28 -8.73 -9.72
C LEU A 189 -0.03 -9.23 -8.97
N GLN A 190 1.17 -8.82 -9.40
CA GLN A 190 2.41 -9.15 -8.69
C GLN A 190 2.38 -8.70 -7.23
N GLU A 191 1.87 -7.49 -6.98
CA GLU A 191 1.79 -6.95 -5.64
C GLU A 191 0.74 -7.67 -4.78
N ALA A 192 -0.44 -7.95 -5.35
CA ALA A 192 -1.47 -8.72 -4.66
C ALA A 192 -0.95 -10.11 -4.24
N LEU A 193 -0.15 -10.77 -5.09
CA LEU A 193 0.50 -12.04 -4.78
C LEU A 193 1.59 -11.89 -3.70
N ARG A 194 2.39 -10.82 -3.75
CA ARG A 194 3.41 -10.55 -2.72
C ARG A 194 2.79 -10.28 -1.36
N GLU A 195 1.74 -9.46 -1.29
CA GLU A 195 1.02 -9.19 -0.03
C GLU A 195 0.36 -10.46 0.49
N SER A 196 -0.23 -11.27 -0.40
CA SER A 196 -0.77 -12.58 -0.05
C SER A 196 0.29 -13.52 0.53
N HIS A 197 1.47 -13.62 -0.09
CA HIS A 197 2.59 -14.40 0.41
C HIS A 197 3.07 -13.89 1.77
N ARG A 198 3.05 -12.57 1.98
CA ARG A 198 3.47 -11.94 3.24
C ARG A 198 2.55 -12.29 4.41
N VAL A 199 1.25 -12.44 4.18
CA VAL A 199 0.26 -12.74 5.24
C VAL A 199 -0.13 -14.21 5.34
N CYS A 200 0.35 -15.06 4.43
CA CYS A 200 0.03 -16.48 4.46
C CYS A 200 0.69 -17.20 5.65
N ASN A 201 0.12 -18.35 6.02
CA ASN A 201 0.72 -19.20 7.05
C ASN A 201 1.99 -19.89 6.53
N GLU A 202 2.77 -20.46 7.44
CA GLU A 202 4.05 -21.09 7.11
C GLU A 202 3.90 -22.26 6.12
N GLU A 203 2.80 -23.02 6.21
CA GLU A 203 2.52 -24.18 5.33
C GLU A 203 2.24 -23.77 3.87
N MET A 204 1.77 -22.54 3.64
CA MET A 204 1.43 -22.01 2.32
C MET A 204 2.57 -21.21 1.68
N ARG A 205 3.65 -20.92 2.44
CA ARG A 205 4.67 -19.94 2.04
C ARG A 205 5.35 -20.31 0.73
N ASP A 206 5.83 -21.53 0.58
CA ASP A 206 6.53 -21.97 -0.64
C ASP A 206 5.62 -21.94 -1.87
N TRP A 207 4.36 -22.37 -1.73
CA TRP A 207 3.38 -22.35 -2.83
C TRP A 207 2.99 -20.93 -3.25
N MET A 208 2.89 -20.02 -2.29
CA MET A 208 2.65 -18.61 -2.54
C MET A 208 3.88 -17.97 -3.18
N LEU A 209 5.10 -18.37 -2.78
CA LEU A 209 6.34 -17.92 -3.39
C LEU A 209 6.43 -18.35 -4.87
N ASP A 210 6.11 -19.60 -5.21
CA ASP A 210 6.05 -20.07 -6.61
C ASP A 210 5.13 -19.17 -7.45
N SER A 211 3.98 -18.77 -6.90
CA SER A 211 3.04 -17.88 -7.59
C SER A 211 3.59 -16.47 -7.76
N VAL A 212 4.34 -15.97 -6.76
CA VAL A 212 5.04 -14.67 -6.85
C VAL A 212 6.14 -14.72 -7.91
N GLU A 213 6.93 -15.78 -7.95
CA GLU A 213 8.02 -15.96 -8.93
C GLU A 213 7.49 -16.09 -10.37
N LEU A 214 6.40 -16.84 -10.57
CA LEU A 214 5.77 -17.04 -11.88
C LEU A 214 5.34 -15.73 -12.56
N VAL A 215 4.98 -14.72 -11.77
CA VAL A 215 4.50 -13.44 -12.32
C VAL A 215 5.60 -12.41 -12.52
N GLU A 216 6.83 -12.64 -12.03
CA GLU A 216 7.92 -11.66 -12.11
C GLU A 216 8.30 -11.31 -13.56
N SER A 217 8.32 -12.31 -14.45
CA SER A 217 8.70 -12.12 -15.85
C SER A 217 7.59 -11.48 -16.71
N MET A 218 6.34 -11.47 -16.24
CA MET A 218 5.19 -11.05 -17.04
C MET A 218 5.26 -9.60 -17.49
N GLU A 219 5.89 -8.70 -16.71
CA GLU A 219 6.11 -7.32 -17.15
C GLU A 219 6.92 -7.26 -18.43
N SER A 220 8.06 -7.96 -18.46
CA SER A 220 8.96 -7.97 -19.62
C SER A 220 8.29 -8.61 -20.85
N GLN A 221 7.38 -9.57 -20.64
CA GLN A 221 6.62 -10.17 -21.72
C GLN A 221 5.59 -9.17 -22.29
N VAL A 222 4.94 -8.34 -21.46
CA VAL A 222 4.05 -7.26 -21.94
C VAL A 222 4.84 -6.20 -22.71
N GLU A 223 6.00 -5.78 -22.18
CA GLU A 223 6.86 -4.79 -22.82
C GLU A 223 7.41 -5.30 -24.17
N GLY A 224 7.83 -6.57 -24.21
CA GLY A 224 8.29 -7.26 -25.41
C GLY A 224 7.18 -7.68 -26.37
N LYS A 225 5.90 -7.50 -25.99
CA LYS A 225 4.72 -7.94 -26.75
C LYS A 225 4.70 -9.44 -27.05
N ASP A 226 5.26 -10.25 -26.14
CA ASP A 226 5.25 -11.71 -26.23
C ASP A 226 3.91 -12.27 -25.71
N TRP A 227 2.87 -12.09 -26.51
CA TRP A 227 1.51 -12.51 -26.14
C TRP A 227 1.38 -14.03 -25.97
N HIS A 228 2.23 -14.79 -26.66
CA HIS A 228 2.23 -16.24 -26.54
C HIS A 228 2.76 -16.66 -25.16
N GLU A 229 3.92 -16.15 -24.74
CA GLU A 229 4.47 -16.45 -23.43
C GLU A 229 3.61 -15.87 -22.29
N LEU A 230 2.94 -14.73 -22.49
CA LEU A 230 1.96 -14.21 -21.53
C LEU A 230 0.78 -15.15 -21.32
N GLN A 231 0.23 -15.73 -22.39
CA GLN A 231 -0.84 -16.72 -22.29
C GLN A 231 -0.38 -17.96 -21.52
N HIS A 232 0.84 -18.43 -21.77
CA HIS A 232 1.43 -19.54 -21.01
C HIS A 232 1.64 -19.18 -19.54
N SER A 233 2.15 -17.99 -19.25
CA SER A 233 2.39 -17.51 -17.88
C SER A 233 1.07 -17.40 -17.10
N MET A 234 0.01 -16.85 -17.71
CA MET A 234 -1.33 -16.83 -17.12
C MET A 234 -1.87 -18.24 -16.85
N ALA A 235 -1.65 -19.19 -17.77
CA ALA A 235 -2.08 -20.57 -17.58
C ALA A 235 -1.32 -21.27 -16.43
N ARG A 236 0.00 -21.06 -16.33
CA ARG A 236 0.83 -21.59 -15.23
C ARG A 236 0.40 -20.99 -13.89
N LEU A 237 0.16 -19.69 -13.82
CA LEU A 237 -0.35 -19.04 -12.61
C LEU A 237 -1.70 -19.62 -12.20
N LYS A 238 -2.64 -19.81 -13.13
CA LYS A 238 -3.93 -20.44 -12.85
C LYS A 238 -3.77 -21.84 -12.26
N GLN A 239 -2.83 -22.61 -12.80
CA GLN A 239 -2.53 -23.95 -12.28
C GLN A 239 -1.99 -23.89 -10.85
N ALA A 240 -1.02 -23.02 -10.56
CA ALA A 240 -0.47 -22.83 -9.23
C ALA A 240 -1.55 -22.41 -8.21
N CYS A 241 -2.39 -21.42 -8.55
CA CYS A 241 -3.50 -20.98 -7.71
C CYS A 241 -4.49 -22.13 -7.43
N ASN A 242 -4.82 -22.94 -8.44
CA ASN A 242 -5.72 -24.08 -8.28
C ASN A 242 -5.15 -25.16 -7.34
N GLN A 243 -3.84 -25.45 -7.45
CA GLN A 243 -3.19 -26.43 -6.59
C GLN A 243 -3.19 -25.98 -5.12
N CYS A 244 -2.87 -24.71 -4.87
CA CYS A 244 -2.95 -24.12 -3.53
C CYS A 244 -4.38 -24.15 -2.98
N HIS A 245 -5.38 -23.72 -3.76
CA HIS A 245 -6.79 -23.72 -3.34
C HIS A 245 -7.34 -25.12 -3.06
N GLN A 246 -6.99 -26.13 -3.85
CA GLN A 246 -7.42 -27.52 -3.61
C GLN A 246 -6.94 -28.04 -2.25
N ARG A 247 -5.78 -27.56 -1.78
CA ARG A 247 -5.17 -28.01 -0.53
C ARG A 247 -5.69 -27.26 0.70
N TYR A 248 -5.89 -25.95 0.57
CA TYR A 248 -6.07 -25.05 1.73
C TYR A 248 -7.42 -24.30 1.78
N ARG A 249 -8.30 -24.47 0.77
CA ARG A 249 -9.61 -23.78 0.70
C ARG A 249 -10.81 -24.70 0.98
N ASN A 250 -10.58 -25.96 1.36
CA ASN A 250 -11.66 -26.88 1.78
C ASN A 250 -11.95 -26.75 3.27
#